data_AF-A0A1B6JZ10-F1
#
_entry.id   AF-A0A1B6JZ10-F1
#
_cell.length_a   1.000
_cell.length_b   1.000
_cell.length_c   1.000
_cell.angle_alpha   90.00
_cell.angle_beta   90.00
_cell.angle_gamma   90.00
#
_symmetry.space_group_name_H-M   'P 1'
#
loop_
_entity.id
_entity.type
_entity.pdbx_description
1 polymer ?
#
loop_
_entity_poly.entity_id
_entity_poly.type
_entity_poly.pdbx_seq_one_letter_code
_entity_poly.pdbx_strand_id
1 'polypeptide(L)'
;RRSGRGEMAASTLSQIVALALLPLLAAVAGQRITTIQLDGTQYFISRMNPYSPELNYFLAYQYCRSIGLQLASFETKEKADAIMQYLINAGYNKYDFWTSGNRLGTDMMIWMSTGLPFNATFDYMRRSENEEEYEVPMARQLSAVEPRKDNDTSDGCILLR
;
A
#
# COMPACT_ATOMS: atom_id res chain seq x y z
N ARG A 1 32.26 -46.56 46.58
CA ARG A 1 33.49 -46.22 47.35
C ARG A 1 34.43 -45.50 46.39
N ARG A 2 34.76 -44.22 46.69
CA ARG A 2 35.97 -43.47 46.30
C ARG A 2 36.21 -43.27 44.79
N SER A 3 36.85 -42.23 44.29
CA SER A 3 37.36 -40.95 44.80
C SER A 3 38.11 -40.38 43.60
N GLY A 4 37.92 -39.12 43.26
CA GLY A 4 38.64 -38.50 42.14
C GLY A 4 38.42 -37.00 42.08
N ARG A 5 38.51 -36.34 43.24
CA ARG A 5 38.52 -34.87 43.37
C ARG A 5 39.96 -34.41 43.14
N GLY A 6 40.24 -33.85 41.97
CA GLY A 6 41.46 -33.08 41.71
C GLY A 6 41.14 -31.60 41.90
N GLU A 7 41.66 -31.01 42.97
CA GLU A 7 41.58 -29.58 43.26
C GLU A 7 42.63 -28.78 42.47
N MET A 8 42.19 -27.62 41.98
CA MET A 8 42.85 -26.31 41.92
C MET A 8 44.27 -26.17 41.35
N ALA A 9 44.34 -25.50 40.20
CA ALA A 9 45.33 -24.45 39.98
C ALA A 9 44.66 -23.28 39.26
N ALA A 10 44.42 -22.19 39.99
CA ALA A 10 44.07 -20.90 39.45
C ALA A 10 45.38 -20.13 39.17
N SER A 11 45.59 -19.64 37.94
CA SER A 11 46.51 -18.54 37.67
C SER A 11 46.20 -17.88 36.32
N THR A 12 45.36 -16.86 36.40
CA THR A 12 45.49 -15.56 35.72
C THR A 12 46.41 -15.47 34.49
N LEU A 13 45.83 -15.41 33.30
CA LEU A 13 46.25 -14.43 32.29
C LEU A 13 45.00 -13.82 31.65
N SER A 14 44.83 -12.56 32.02
CA SER A 14 43.82 -11.60 31.63
C SER A 14 43.97 -11.20 30.16
N GLN A 15 42.81 -10.94 29.54
CA GLN A 15 42.55 -9.98 28.47
C GLN A 15 42.82 -10.35 27.00
N ILE A 16 41.84 -9.93 26.18
CA ILE A 16 41.78 -9.92 24.71
C ILE A 16 41.41 -11.31 24.17
N VAL A 17 40.14 -11.65 23.95
CA VAL A 17 39.32 -11.15 22.83
C VAL A 17 37.84 -11.18 23.23
N ALA A 18 37.30 -10.05 23.68
CA ALA A 18 35.86 -9.81 23.67
C ALA A 18 35.48 -9.28 22.27
N LEU A 19 35.54 -10.12 21.23
CA LEU A 19 34.99 -9.76 19.92
C LEU A 19 33.48 -10.03 19.94
N ALA A 20 32.76 -8.99 20.37
CA ALA A 20 31.41 -8.61 19.94
C ALA A 20 30.41 -9.75 19.63
N LEU A 21 29.80 -10.30 20.68
CA LEU A 21 28.44 -10.81 20.60
C LEU A 21 27.45 -9.62 20.67
N LEU A 22 27.36 -8.86 19.58
CA LEU A 22 26.20 -8.02 19.31
C LEU A 22 25.38 -8.76 18.24
N PRO A 23 24.32 -9.51 18.61
CA PRO A 23 23.30 -9.79 17.61
C PRO A 23 22.78 -8.42 17.17
N LEU A 24 22.99 -8.14 15.88
CA LEU A 24 22.52 -6.97 15.17
C LEU A 24 21.01 -6.86 15.41
N LEU A 25 20.59 -6.10 16.44
CA LEU A 25 19.27 -5.50 16.44
C LEU A 25 19.32 -4.45 15.34
N ALA A 26 19.22 -4.93 14.09
CA ALA A 26 18.77 -4.10 12.99
C ALA A 26 17.42 -3.57 13.46
N ALA A 27 17.39 -2.31 13.89
CA ALA A 27 16.15 -1.60 14.03
C ALA A 27 15.47 -1.72 12.68
N VAL A 28 14.39 -2.50 12.60
CA VAL A 28 13.51 -2.55 11.43
C VAL A 28 12.74 -1.23 11.43
N ALA A 29 13.45 -0.11 11.26
CA ALA A 29 12.90 1.17 10.85
C ALA A 29 12.79 1.18 9.31
N GLY A 30 12.39 0.04 8.74
CA GLY A 30 12.34 -0.20 7.30
C GLY A 30 10.92 -0.57 6.91
N GLN A 31 10.30 0.27 6.07
CA GLN A 31 8.94 0.15 5.52
C GLN A 31 7.81 0.11 6.56
N ARG A 32 7.25 1.30 6.85
CA ARG A 32 5.92 1.42 7.48
C ARG A 32 4.81 1.16 6.45
N ILE A 33 4.81 -0.03 5.86
CA ILE A 33 3.66 -0.52 5.09
C ILE A 33 2.68 -1.10 6.11
N THR A 34 1.48 -0.53 6.15
CA THR A 34 0.38 -1.03 6.97
C THR A 34 -0.51 -1.91 6.10
N THR A 35 -0.79 -3.12 6.55
CA THR A 35 -1.68 -4.04 5.85
C THR A 35 -3.04 -4.09 6.52
N ILE A 36 -4.10 -4.03 5.73
CA ILE A 36 -5.48 -4.26 6.16
C ILE A 36 -6.16 -5.27 5.25
N GLN A 37 -7.21 -5.92 5.74
CA GLN A 37 -8.05 -6.79 4.93
C GLN A 37 -9.49 -6.31 4.97
N LEU A 38 -10.11 -6.19 3.80
CA LEU A 38 -11.51 -5.81 3.63
C LEU A 38 -12.13 -6.72 2.57
N ASP A 39 -13.23 -7.40 2.92
CA ASP A 39 -13.99 -8.29 2.01
C ASP A 39 -13.13 -9.32 1.27
N GLY A 40 -12.08 -9.84 1.92
CA GLY A 40 -11.16 -10.83 1.33
C GLY A 40 -10.02 -10.23 0.49
N THR A 41 -10.01 -8.91 0.26
CA THR A 41 -8.92 -8.20 -0.41
C THR A 41 -7.94 -7.64 0.62
N GLN A 42 -6.64 -7.85 0.40
CA GLN A 42 -5.59 -7.25 1.22
C GLN A 42 -5.14 -5.91 0.64
N TYR A 43 -5.06 -4.87 1.46
CA TYR A 43 -4.55 -3.56 1.06
C TYR A 43 -3.29 -3.20 1.82
N PHE A 44 -2.28 -2.74 1.09
CA PHE A 44 -0.98 -2.30 1.55
C PHE A 44 -0.90 -0.78 1.48
N ILE A 45 -0.97 -0.14 2.64
CA ILE A 45 -0.92 1.31 2.77
C ILE A 45 0.51 1.71 3.10
N SER A 46 1.21 2.33 2.16
CA SER A 46 2.58 2.81 2.40
C SER A 46 2.64 4.33 2.50
N ARG A 47 3.37 4.80 3.53
CA ARG A 47 3.70 6.21 3.75
C ARG A 47 5.14 6.54 3.35
N MET A 48 5.87 5.56 2.87
CA MET A 48 7.30 5.67 2.56
C MET A 48 7.56 5.10 1.18
N ASN A 49 8.34 5.82 0.39
CA ASN A 49 8.76 5.38 -0.93
C ASN A 49 10.22 5.79 -1.15
N PRO A 50 10.97 5.09 -2.03
CA PRO A 50 12.38 5.37 -2.26
C PRO A 50 12.63 6.41 -3.36
N TYR A 51 11.58 6.91 -4.03
CA TYR A 51 11.72 7.72 -5.23
C TYR A 51 11.74 9.22 -4.93
N SER A 52 10.85 9.70 -4.06
CA SER A 52 10.72 11.12 -3.75
C SER A 52 10.01 11.37 -2.41
N PRO A 53 10.23 12.53 -1.77
CA PRO A 53 9.52 12.92 -0.55
C PRO A 53 7.99 13.02 -0.73
N GLU A 54 7.54 13.42 -1.92
CA GLU A 54 6.15 13.46 -2.37
C GLU A 54 6.07 12.76 -3.73
N LEU A 55 5.09 11.88 -3.91
CA LEU A 55 4.92 11.10 -5.12
C LEU A 55 3.96 11.81 -6.08
N ASN A 56 4.28 11.78 -7.37
CA ASN A 56 3.26 11.93 -8.40
C ASN A 56 2.61 10.57 -8.71
N TYR A 57 1.50 10.60 -9.44
CA TYR A 57 0.76 9.40 -9.85
C TYR A 57 1.65 8.32 -10.48
N PHE A 58 2.55 8.69 -11.40
CA PHE A 58 3.40 7.73 -12.11
C PHE A 58 4.40 7.05 -11.19
N LEU A 59 5.05 7.82 -10.29
CA LEU A 59 5.96 7.26 -9.31
C LEU A 59 5.23 6.37 -8.30
N ALA A 60 4.02 6.75 -7.90
CA ALA A 60 3.18 5.91 -7.03
C ALA A 60 2.79 4.59 -7.71
N TYR A 61 2.38 4.66 -8.98
CA TYR A 61 2.07 3.50 -9.79
C TYR A 61 3.27 2.56 -9.93
N GLN A 62 4.46 3.11 -10.18
CA GLN A 62 5.69 2.32 -10.29
C GLN A 62 6.12 1.71 -8.95
N TYR A 63 5.95 2.42 -7.84
CA TYR A 63 6.30 1.88 -6.52
C TYR A 63 5.49 0.63 -6.19
N CYS A 64 4.17 0.67 -6.35
CA CYS A 64 3.33 -0.49 -6.09
C CYS A 64 3.75 -1.68 -6.98
N ARG A 65 4.06 -1.44 -8.25
CA ARG A 65 4.56 -2.49 -9.16
C ARG A 65 5.91 -3.06 -8.75
N SER A 66 6.81 -2.23 -8.20
CA SER A 66 8.13 -2.67 -7.75
C SER A 66 8.06 -3.67 -6.58
N ILE A 67 6.95 -3.68 -5.83
CA ILE A 67 6.70 -4.61 -4.73
C ILE A 67 5.67 -5.69 -5.09
N GLY A 68 5.41 -5.90 -6.38
CA GLY A 68 4.52 -6.96 -6.87
C GLY A 68 3.03 -6.67 -6.68
N LEU A 69 2.66 -5.43 -6.37
CA LEU A 69 1.28 -4.98 -6.18
C LEU A 69 0.85 -4.06 -7.33
N GLN A 70 -0.42 -3.67 -7.31
CA GLN A 70 -0.96 -2.62 -8.17
C GLN A 70 -1.59 -1.53 -7.31
N LEU A 71 -1.61 -0.28 -7.78
CA LEU A 71 -2.40 0.74 -7.10
C LEU A 71 -3.85 0.26 -6.98
N ALA A 72 -4.48 0.52 -5.85
CA ALA A 72 -5.79 -0.02 -5.52
C ALA A 72 -6.88 0.56 -6.42
N SER A 73 -7.84 -0.30 -6.80
CA SER A 73 -9.09 0.08 -7.46
C SER A 73 -10.25 -0.27 -6.56
N PHE A 74 -11.31 0.54 -6.60
CA PHE A 74 -12.51 0.32 -5.81
C PHE A 74 -13.70 0.14 -6.74
N GLU A 75 -14.17 -1.10 -6.83
CA GLU A 75 -15.29 -1.47 -7.71
C GLU A 75 -16.65 -1.11 -7.12
N THR A 76 -16.70 -0.90 -5.79
CA THR A 76 -17.93 -0.55 -5.06
C THR A 76 -17.69 0.63 -4.12
N LYS A 77 -18.77 1.37 -3.86
CA LYS A 77 -18.78 2.50 -2.91
C LYS A 77 -18.38 2.02 -1.53
N GLU A 78 -18.87 0.85 -1.15
CA GLU A 78 -18.68 0.24 0.17
C GLU A 78 -17.19 -0.04 0.43
N LYS A 79 -16.45 -0.57 -0.57
CA LYS A 79 -15.00 -0.79 -0.45
C LYS A 79 -14.24 0.54 -0.29
N ALA A 80 -14.60 1.55 -1.09
CA ALA A 80 -14.00 2.88 -1.00
C ALA A 80 -14.26 3.53 0.36
N ASP A 81 -15.50 3.46 0.86
CA ASP A 81 -15.91 3.98 2.17
C ASP A 81 -15.17 3.28 3.32
N ALA A 82 -15.07 1.95 3.27
CA ALA A 82 -14.36 1.19 4.29
C ALA A 82 -12.89 1.60 4.39
N ILE A 83 -12.22 1.81 3.25
CA ILE A 83 -10.83 2.30 3.20
C ILE A 83 -10.73 3.72 3.76
N MET A 84 -11.59 4.64 3.33
CA MET A 84 -11.56 6.02 3.81
C MET A 84 -11.80 6.10 5.32
N GLN A 85 -12.80 5.37 5.82
CA GLN A 85 -13.09 5.29 7.25
C GLN A 85 -11.90 4.72 8.03
N TYR A 86 -11.24 3.67 7.51
CA TYR A 86 -10.02 3.15 8.11
C TYR A 86 -8.93 4.24 8.21
N LEU A 87 -8.67 4.94 7.11
CA LEU A 87 -7.64 5.99 7.07
C LEU A 87 -7.95 7.13 8.04
N ILE A 88 -9.20 7.57 8.11
CA ILE A 88 -9.66 8.60 9.05
C ILE A 88 -9.45 8.14 10.49
N ASN A 89 -9.91 6.93 10.85
CA ASN A 89 -9.80 6.39 12.20
C ASN A 89 -8.34 6.15 12.62
N ALA A 90 -7.46 5.87 11.66
CA ALA A 90 -6.02 5.75 11.87
C ALA A 90 -5.28 7.11 11.96
N GLY A 91 -6.00 8.23 11.89
CA GLY A 91 -5.45 9.59 11.99
C GLY A 91 -4.82 10.12 10.70
N TYR A 92 -5.20 9.57 9.54
CA TYR A 92 -4.71 9.99 8.23
C TYR A 92 -5.65 10.96 7.50
N ASN A 93 -6.63 11.53 8.20
CA ASN A 93 -7.63 12.46 7.65
C ASN A 93 -7.08 13.77 7.06
N LYS A 94 -5.77 14.03 7.19
CA LYS A 94 -5.08 15.22 6.67
C LYS A 94 -4.19 14.94 5.45
N TYR A 95 -4.22 13.71 4.95
CA TYR A 95 -3.35 13.26 3.88
C TYR A 95 -4.16 12.76 2.69
N ASP A 96 -3.65 13.02 1.49
CA ASP A 96 -4.17 12.45 0.26
C ASP A 96 -3.43 11.15 -0.08
N PHE A 97 -4.12 10.24 -0.75
CA PHE A 97 -3.54 8.98 -1.17
C PHE A 97 -3.78 8.71 -2.66
N TRP A 98 -2.74 8.22 -3.33
CA TRP A 98 -2.83 7.68 -4.68
C TRP A 98 -3.56 6.34 -4.69
N THR A 99 -4.47 6.24 -5.65
CA THR A 99 -5.18 5.01 -6.06
C THR A 99 -4.99 4.84 -7.57
N SER A 100 -5.48 3.74 -8.15
CA SER A 100 -5.20 3.42 -9.55
C SER A 100 -5.94 4.33 -10.54
N GLY A 101 -6.98 5.02 -10.09
CA GLY A 101 -7.88 5.79 -10.93
C GLY A 101 -7.22 7.03 -11.52
N ASN A 102 -7.36 7.23 -12.84
CA ASN A 102 -6.98 8.48 -13.50
C ASN A 102 -7.81 8.75 -14.78
N ARG A 103 -7.63 9.95 -15.36
CA ARG A 103 -8.22 10.38 -16.64
C ARG A 103 -7.15 10.68 -17.71
N LEU A 104 -5.96 10.08 -17.60
CA LEU A 104 -4.87 10.35 -18.53
C LEU A 104 -5.12 9.64 -19.85
N GLY A 105 -5.22 10.40 -20.94
CA GLY A 105 -5.48 9.87 -22.28
C GLY A 105 -6.93 9.50 -22.55
N THR A 106 -7.87 9.94 -21.69
CA THR A 106 -9.30 9.65 -21.81
C THR A 106 -10.14 10.68 -21.07
N ASP A 107 -11.36 10.96 -21.54
CA ASP A 107 -12.27 11.88 -20.86
C ASP A 107 -13.01 11.21 -19.69
N MET A 108 -12.93 9.89 -19.55
CA MET A 108 -13.54 9.13 -18.46
C MET A 108 -12.51 8.68 -17.43
N MET A 109 -12.92 8.61 -16.16
CA MET A 109 -12.08 8.05 -15.11
C MET A 109 -12.01 6.53 -15.27
N ILE A 110 -10.81 5.97 -15.30
CA ILE A 110 -10.56 4.52 -15.47
C ILE A 110 -9.68 4.04 -14.33
N TRP A 111 -10.02 2.88 -13.76
CA TRP A 111 -9.18 2.14 -12.82
C TRP A 111 -8.04 1.45 -13.59
N MET A 112 -6.82 1.98 -13.52
CA MET A 112 -5.71 1.45 -14.33
C MET A 112 -5.27 0.04 -13.95
N SER A 113 -5.55 -0.43 -12.72
CA SER A 113 -5.19 -1.79 -12.31
C SER A 113 -6.16 -2.86 -12.84
N THR A 114 -7.42 -2.49 -13.12
CA THR A 114 -8.46 -3.41 -13.60
C THR A 114 -8.84 -3.14 -15.07
N GLY A 115 -8.53 -1.96 -15.58
CA GLY A 115 -8.97 -1.47 -16.88
C GLY A 115 -10.47 -1.13 -16.94
N LEU A 116 -11.17 -1.18 -15.79
CA LEU A 116 -12.59 -0.94 -15.72
C LEU A 116 -12.90 0.56 -15.61
N PRO A 117 -14.00 1.02 -16.22
CA PRO A 117 -14.46 2.38 -16.03
C PRO A 117 -14.82 2.60 -14.56
N PHE A 118 -14.59 3.82 -14.07
CA PHE A 118 -15.04 4.20 -12.74
C PHE A 118 -16.56 4.07 -12.64
N ASN A 119 -17.04 3.35 -11.61
CA ASN A 119 -18.47 3.17 -11.40
C ASN A 119 -19.08 4.49 -10.90
N ALA A 120 -19.89 5.13 -11.74
CA ALA A 120 -20.47 6.45 -11.49
C ALA A 120 -21.44 6.52 -10.28
N THR A 121 -21.70 5.40 -9.59
CA THR A 121 -22.58 5.37 -8.42
C THR A 121 -22.02 6.07 -7.18
N PHE A 122 -20.71 6.34 -7.10
CA PHE A 122 -20.14 7.11 -6.00
C PHE A 122 -19.16 8.17 -6.47
N ASP A 123 -19.27 9.37 -5.91
CA ASP A 123 -18.56 10.53 -6.42
C ASP A 123 -17.45 11.00 -5.49
N TYR A 124 -16.46 10.15 -5.23
CA TYR A 124 -15.26 10.55 -4.47
C TYR A 124 -14.21 11.25 -5.31
N MET A 125 -14.35 11.17 -6.63
CA MET A 125 -13.34 11.61 -7.59
C MET A 125 -13.81 12.77 -8.49
N ARG A 126 -15.08 13.24 -8.43
CA ARG A 126 -15.38 14.58 -8.96
C ARG A 126 -14.71 15.59 -8.10
N ARG A 127 -13.94 16.42 -8.79
CA ARG A 127 -13.65 17.77 -8.35
C ARG A 127 -14.96 18.58 -8.38
N SER A 128 -15.23 19.34 -7.32
CA SER A 128 -16.44 20.17 -7.14
C SER A 128 -16.80 21.00 -8.37
N GLU A 129 -18.11 21.16 -8.59
CA GLU A 129 -18.87 21.77 -9.70
C GLU A 129 -18.53 23.21 -10.13
N ASN A 130 -17.38 23.78 -9.72
CA ASN A 130 -16.99 25.16 -10.07
C ASN A 130 -16.15 25.27 -11.36
N GLU A 131 -16.01 24.19 -12.14
CA GLU A 131 -15.46 24.23 -13.50
C GLU A 131 -16.51 23.63 -14.44
N GLU A 132 -17.00 24.46 -15.36
CA GLU A 132 -18.15 24.25 -16.25
C GLU A 132 -18.36 22.78 -16.70
N GLU A 133 -19.52 22.26 -16.35
CA GLU A 133 -20.06 20.98 -16.79
C GLU A 133 -20.29 20.99 -18.30
N TYR A 134 -19.33 20.46 -19.07
CA TYR A 134 -19.64 20.00 -20.42
C TYR A 134 -20.41 18.68 -20.28
N GLU A 135 -21.69 18.69 -20.66
CA GLU A 135 -22.48 17.47 -20.85
C GLU A 135 -21.69 16.53 -21.78
N VAL A 136 -21.10 15.47 -21.20
CA VAL A 136 -20.44 14.44 -21.99
C VAL A 136 -21.56 13.60 -22.60
N PRO A 137 -21.69 13.53 -23.94
CA PRO A 137 -22.65 12.64 -24.57
C PRO A 137 -22.26 11.23 -24.11
N MET A 138 -23.19 10.51 -23.49
CA MET A 138 -22.97 9.16 -22.93
C MET A 138 -22.01 8.41 -23.84
N ALA A 139 -20.73 8.35 -23.44
CA ALA A 139 -19.71 7.66 -24.18
C ALA A 139 -20.29 6.27 -24.37
N ARG A 140 -20.51 5.89 -25.64
CA ARG A 140 -21.04 4.58 -26.05
C ARG A 140 -20.59 3.60 -25.00
N GLN A 141 -21.52 3.10 -24.17
CA GLN A 141 -21.22 2.08 -23.17
C GLN A 141 -20.38 1.07 -23.92
N LEU A 142 -19.05 1.10 -23.71
CA LEU A 142 -18.16 0.09 -24.23
C LEU A 142 -18.75 -1.14 -23.59
N SER A 143 -19.46 -1.92 -24.40
CA SER A 143 -20.42 -2.92 -23.97
C SER A 143 -19.77 -3.64 -22.83
N ALA A 144 -20.34 -3.47 -21.63
CA ALA A 144 -19.72 -3.77 -20.35
C ALA A 144 -18.78 -4.94 -20.54
N VAL A 145 -17.46 -4.66 -20.62
CA VAL A 145 -16.48 -5.73 -20.52
C VAL A 145 -16.85 -6.32 -19.19
N GLU A 146 -17.44 -7.52 -19.22
CA GLU A 146 -17.89 -8.16 -18.00
C GLU A 146 -16.70 -8.10 -17.05
N PRO A 147 -16.86 -7.50 -15.86
CA PRO A 147 -15.77 -7.42 -14.92
C PRO A 147 -15.24 -8.84 -14.80
N ARG A 148 -13.99 -9.03 -15.22
CA ARG A 148 -13.38 -10.35 -15.24
C ARG A 148 -13.58 -10.86 -13.82
N LYS A 149 -14.28 -11.99 -13.69
CA LYS A 149 -14.50 -12.66 -12.41
C LYS A 149 -13.19 -13.29 -12.00
N ASP A 150 -12.18 -12.45 -11.82
CA ASP A 150 -10.96 -12.79 -11.14
C ASP A 150 -11.41 -13.06 -9.71
N ASN A 151 -11.08 -14.24 -9.22
CA ASN A 151 -11.22 -14.59 -7.82
C ASN A 151 -10.38 -13.55 -7.06
N ASP A 152 -11.02 -12.49 -6.56
CA ASP A 152 -10.42 -11.20 -6.20
C ASP A 152 -9.59 -11.29 -4.91
N THR A 153 -8.47 -11.99 -5.01
CA THR A 153 -7.34 -11.92 -4.10
C THR A 153 -6.28 -10.96 -4.67
N SER A 154 -6.67 -9.98 -5.49
CA SER A 154 -5.73 -9.03 -6.06
C SER A 154 -5.39 -7.99 -5.00
N ASP A 155 -4.27 -8.20 -4.34
CA ASP A 155 -3.81 -7.31 -3.29
C ASP A 155 -3.60 -5.88 -3.83
N GLY A 156 -4.17 -4.89 -3.14
CA GLY A 156 -4.13 -3.49 -3.54
C GLY A 156 -3.07 -2.69 -2.80
N CYS A 157 -2.49 -1.68 -3.44
CA CYS A 157 -1.52 -0.77 -2.84
C CYS A 157 -2.09 0.66 -2.81
N ILE A 158 -2.00 1.33 -1.67
CA ILE A 158 -2.47 2.70 -1.47
C ILE A 158 -1.29 3.51 -0.97
N LEU A 159 -0.92 4.56 -1.68
CA LEU A 159 0.27 5.34 -1.35
C LEU A 159 -0.06 6.74 -0.92
N LEU A 160 0.61 7.21 0.12
CA LEU A 160 0.60 8.62 0.48
C LEU A 160 1.06 9.45 -0.73
N ARG A 161 0.31 10.52 -1.01
CA ARG A 161 0.69 11.54 -1.99
C ARG A 161 1.90 12.31 -1.50
#